data_AF-A0A438CFI5-F1
#
_entry.id   AF-A0A438CFI5-F1
#
_cell.length_a   1.000
_cell.length_b   1.000
_cell.length_c   1.000
_cell.angle_alpha   90.00
_cell.angle_beta   90.00
_cell.angle_gamma   90.00
#
_symmetry.space_group_name_H-M   'P 1'
#
loop_
_entity.id
_entity.type
_entity.pdbx_description
1 polymer ?
#
loop_
_entity_poly.entity_id
_entity_poly.type
_entity_poly.pdbx_seq_one_letter_code
_entity_poly.pdbx_strand_id
1 'polypeptide(L)'
;MDHVEPNEGVDDDINERFPYDQLFAVEEVPWYANIVNYLAKKILPPELTYQMRKKFFLYLKYYIWDDHFLYKQCSDKIIRRCVPEEEMASILHHCHSCEVRGHFGAIKTIAKVLQS
;
A
#
# COMPACT_ATOMS: atom_id res chain seq x y z
N MET A 1 -17.21 -29.69 -33.85
CA MET A 1 -16.57 -28.37 -33.70
C MET A 1 -17.32 -27.68 -32.59
N ASP A 2 -16.89 -27.87 -31.35
CA ASP A 2 -17.47 -27.18 -30.21
C ASP A 2 -16.64 -25.92 -29.96
N HIS A 3 -17.26 -24.77 -30.19
CA HIS A 3 -16.69 -23.48 -29.86
C HIS A 3 -16.66 -23.34 -28.34
N VAL A 4 -15.45 -23.31 -27.75
CA VAL A 4 -15.23 -22.93 -26.37
C VAL A 4 -14.87 -21.45 -26.37
N GLU A 5 -15.79 -20.61 -25.90
CA GLU A 5 -15.50 -19.20 -25.62
C GLU A 5 -14.62 -19.12 -24.36
N PRO A 6 -13.50 -18.37 -24.39
CA PRO A 6 -12.73 -18.11 -23.18
C PRO A 6 -13.50 -17.10 -22.33
N ASN A 7 -13.90 -17.54 -21.14
CA ASN A 7 -14.41 -16.71 -20.06
C ASN A 7 -13.46 -15.52 -19.84
N GLU A 8 -13.93 -14.30 -20.12
CA GLU A 8 -13.23 -13.07 -19.81
C GLU A 8 -13.10 -12.98 -18.28
N GLY A 9 -11.96 -13.45 -17.78
CA GLY A 9 -11.52 -13.10 -16.44
C GLY A 9 -11.30 -11.60 -16.45
N VAL A 10 -12.21 -10.88 -15.80
CA VAL A 10 -11.98 -9.50 -15.39
C VAL A 10 -10.73 -9.54 -14.52
N ASP A 11 -9.61 -9.21 -15.14
CA ASP A 11 -8.42 -8.75 -14.44
C ASP A 11 -8.84 -7.41 -13.85
N ASP A 12 -9.43 -7.47 -12.65
CA ASP A 12 -9.47 -6.33 -11.77
C ASP A 12 -8.00 -6.03 -11.48
N ASP A 13 -7.38 -5.26 -12.37
CA ASP A 13 -6.14 -4.54 -12.14
C ASP A 13 -6.37 -3.84 -10.81
N ILE A 14 -5.80 -4.39 -9.74
CA ILE A 14 -5.86 -3.83 -8.39
C ILE A 14 -5.04 -2.56 -8.49
N ASN A 15 -5.67 -1.53 -9.02
CA ASN A 15 -5.19 -0.18 -9.06
C ASN A 15 -5.40 0.38 -7.65
N GLU A 16 -4.61 -0.17 -6.71
CA GLU A 16 -4.41 0.31 -5.35
C GLU A 16 -3.64 1.63 -5.33
N ARG A 17 -3.56 2.31 -6.47
CA ARG A 17 -3.12 3.68 -6.53
C ARG A 17 -4.10 4.51 -5.73
N PHE A 18 -3.63 4.92 -4.57
CA PHE A 18 -4.41 5.72 -3.64
C PHE A 18 -5.06 6.86 -4.42
N PRO A 19 -6.37 7.15 -4.22
CA PRO A 19 -7.07 8.24 -4.91
C PRO A 19 -6.57 9.66 -4.51
N TYR A 20 -5.35 9.74 -3.95
CA TYR A 20 -4.70 10.91 -3.38
C TYR A 20 -3.26 11.14 -3.91
N ASP A 21 -2.80 10.35 -4.90
CA ASP A 21 -1.51 10.58 -5.61
C ASP A 21 -1.38 12.00 -6.18
N GLN A 22 -2.48 12.73 -6.30
CA GLN A 22 -2.51 14.12 -6.75
C GLN A 22 -2.28 15.14 -5.62
N LEU A 23 -2.36 14.76 -4.35
CA LEU A 23 -2.36 15.73 -3.24
C LEU A 23 -0.96 16.09 -2.72
N PHE A 24 0.06 15.34 -3.11
CA PHE A 24 1.48 15.58 -2.81
C PHE A 24 2.35 15.64 -4.06
N ALA A 25 1.75 15.76 -5.25
CA ALA A 25 2.44 16.12 -6.47
C ALA A 25 2.84 17.61 -6.42
N VAL A 26 3.68 17.96 -5.45
CA VAL A 26 4.49 19.17 -5.43
C VAL A 26 5.92 18.68 -5.60
N GLU A 27 6.62 19.28 -6.56
CA GLU A 27 7.90 18.85 -7.11
C GLU A 27 8.88 18.27 -6.06
N GLU A 28 9.26 17.01 -6.32
CA GLU A 28 10.48 16.31 -5.91
C GLU A 28 10.74 15.90 -4.44
N VAL A 29 9.76 15.92 -3.53
CA VAL A 29 9.91 15.13 -2.28
C VAL A 29 8.76 14.13 -2.09
N PRO A 30 9.02 12.81 -2.20
CA PRO A 30 7.98 11.80 -2.03
C PRO A 30 7.35 11.92 -0.64
N TRP A 31 6.03 11.78 -0.58
CA TRP A 31 5.20 11.90 0.63
C TRP A 31 5.78 11.17 1.85
N TYR A 32 6.44 10.03 1.62
CA TYR A 32 7.13 9.22 2.62
C TYR A 32 8.20 10.02 3.36
N ALA A 33 9.12 10.65 2.63
CA ALA A 33 10.22 11.43 3.21
C ALA A 33 9.70 12.61 4.04
N ASN A 34 8.66 13.30 3.56
CA ASN A 34 8.03 14.40 4.28
C ASN A 34 7.45 13.97 5.64
N ILE A 35 6.76 12.82 5.67
CA ILE A 35 6.19 12.27 6.91
C ILE A 35 7.30 11.82 7.86
N VAL A 36 8.29 11.06 7.37
CA VAL A 36 9.42 10.57 8.17
C VAL A 36 10.24 11.72 8.74
N ASN A 37 10.58 12.72 7.93
CA ASN A 37 11.32 13.90 8.37
C ASN A 37 10.59 14.65 9.48
N TYR A 38 9.27 14.80 9.35
CA TYR A 38 8.48 15.43 10.41
C TYR A 38 8.41 14.56 11.67
N LEU A 39 8.14 13.26 11.55
CA LEU A 39 8.01 12.39 12.72
C LEU A 39 9.34 12.28 13.48
N ALA A 40 10.44 12.06 12.76
CA ALA A 40 11.78 11.87 13.32
C ALA A 40 12.44 13.18 13.80
N LYS A 41 12.33 14.27 13.03
CA LYS A 41 13.12 15.51 13.25
C LYS A 41 12.28 16.78 13.39
N LYS A 42 10.94 16.68 13.30
CA LYS A 42 10.01 17.83 13.29
C LYS A 42 10.26 18.83 12.16
N ILE A 43 10.87 18.37 11.07
CA ILE A 43 11.10 19.17 9.87
C ILE A 43 9.83 19.16 9.01
N LEU A 44 9.31 20.34 8.70
CA LEU A 44 8.19 20.49 7.77
C LEU A 44 8.71 20.69 6.34
N PRO A 45 7.99 20.19 5.32
CA PRO A 45 8.28 20.52 3.94
C PRO A 45 8.20 22.05 3.74
N PRO A 46 9.18 22.66 3.06
CA PRO A 46 9.28 24.12 2.94
C PRO A 46 8.10 24.75 2.18
N GLU A 47 7.52 24.03 1.22
CA GLU A 47 6.52 24.54 0.27
C GLU A 47 5.05 24.28 0.70
N LEU A 48 4.78 24.00 1.98
CA LEU A 48 3.41 23.75 2.45
C LEU A 48 2.56 25.03 2.54
N THR A 49 1.53 25.13 1.69
CA THR A 49 0.45 26.11 1.90
C THR A 49 -0.33 25.83 3.20
N TYR A 50 -1.05 26.82 3.72
CA TYR A 50 -1.87 26.65 4.94
C TYR A 50 -2.86 25.47 4.84
N GLN A 51 -3.52 25.31 3.69
CA GLN A 51 -4.46 24.22 3.46
C GLN A 51 -3.75 22.86 3.43
N MET A 52 -2.59 22.78 2.76
CA MET A 52 -1.79 21.56 2.72
C MET A 52 -1.26 21.19 4.09
N ARG A 53 -0.82 22.16 4.89
CA ARG A 53 -0.36 21.96 6.26
C ARG A 53 -1.46 21.40 7.17
N LYS A 54 -2.68 21.92 7.07
CA LYS A 54 -3.83 21.38 7.83
C LYS A 54 -4.11 19.93 7.46
N LYS A 55 -4.09 19.59 6.16
CA LYS A 55 -4.26 18.21 5.68
C LYS A 55 -3.11 17.31 6.12
N PHE A 56 -1.87 17.79 6.02
CA PHE A 56 -0.67 17.07 6.46
C PHE A 56 -0.79 16.63 7.93
N PHE A 57 -1.19 17.54 8.83
CA PHE A 57 -1.40 17.19 10.24
C PHE A 57 -2.59 16.26 10.48
N LEU A 58 -3.62 16.30 9.64
CA LEU A 58 -4.71 15.33 9.71
C LEU A 58 -4.20 13.93 9.37
N TYR A 59 -3.38 13.81 8.33
CA TYR A 59 -2.80 12.53 7.91
C TYR A 59 -1.79 11.99 8.92
N LEU A 60 -0.92 12.84 9.46
CA LEU A 60 0.11 12.46 10.43
C LEU A 60 -0.43 11.67 11.63
N LYS A 61 -1.69 11.89 12.03
CA LYS A 61 -2.34 11.16 13.14
C LYS A 61 -2.42 9.64 12.92
N TYR A 62 -2.36 9.19 11.67
CA TYR A 62 -2.42 7.79 11.30
C TYR A 62 -1.05 7.15 11.10
N TYR A 63 0.02 7.92 11.19
CA TYR A 63 1.37 7.45 10.92
C TYR A 63 2.20 7.36 12.19
N ILE A 64 3.02 6.32 12.26
CA ILE A 64 3.95 6.04 13.35
C ILE A 64 5.32 5.83 12.73
N TRP A 65 6.34 6.48 13.29
CA TRP A 65 7.73 6.25 12.93
C TRP A 65 8.38 5.47 14.07
N ASP A 66 8.79 4.23 13.78
CA ASP A 66 9.37 3.32 14.76
C ASP A 66 10.39 2.40 14.09
N ASP A 67 11.49 2.07 14.78
CA ASP A 67 12.57 1.20 14.28
C ASP A 67 13.03 1.47 12.83
N HIS A 68 13.09 2.75 12.43
CA HIS A 68 13.43 3.20 11.06
C HIS A 68 12.41 2.84 9.96
N PHE A 69 11.22 2.42 10.35
CA PHE A 69 10.12 2.14 9.44
C PHE A 69 8.94 3.06 9.70
N LEU A 70 8.27 3.42 8.61
CA LEU A 70 7.00 4.12 8.68
C LEU A 70 5.86 3.09 8.72
N TYR A 71 4.95 3.26 9.67
CA TYR A 71 3.74 2.47 9.78
C TYR A 71 2.51 3.34 9.66
N LYS A 72 1.43 2.77 9.11
CA LYS A 72 0.12 3.42 9.01
C LYS A 72 -0.94 2.58 9.71
N GLN A 73 -1.73 3.22 10.57
CA GLN A 73 -2.97 2.65 11.06
C GLN A 73 -4.06 2.81 10.00
N CYS A 74 -4.56 1.69 9.49
CA CYS A 74 -5.62 1.66 8.49
C CYS A 74 -7.02 1.72 9.12
N SER A 75 -8.05 1.90 8.29
CA SER A 75 -9.46 1.99 8.72
C SER A 75 -9.94 0.70 9.40
N ASP A 76 -9.39 -0.43 8.96
CA ASP A 76 -9.55 -1.77 9.55
C ASP A 76 -8.86 -1.93 10.92
N LYS A 77 -8.24 -0.87 11.45
CA LYS A 77 -7.45 -0.84 12.70
C LYS A 77 -6.16 -1.66 12.65
N ILE A 78 -5.81 -2.23 11.50
CA ILE A 78 -4.56 -2.95 11.30
C ILE A 78 -3.45 -1.94 11.05
N ILE A 79 -2.31 -2.15 11.71
CA ILE A 79 -1.09 -1.38 11.48
C ILE A 79 -0.30 -2.07 10.36
N ARG A 80 0.03 -1.33 9.31
CA ARG A 80 0.76 -1.85 8.14
C ARG A 80 2.02 -1.03 7.92
N ARG A 81 3.12 -1.70 7.56
CA ARG A 81 4.36 -1.02 7.16
C ARG A 81 4.13 -0.30 5.82
N CYS A 82 4.51 0.96 5.77
CA CYS A 82 4.62 1.72 4.54
C CYS A 82 5.95 1.42 3.87
N VAL A 83 5.93 1.27 2.55
CA VAL A 83 7.10 1.00 1.73
C VAL A 83 7.28 2.21 0.79
N PRO A 84 8.47 2.81 0.72
CA PRO A 84 8.73 3.86 -0.24
C PRO A 84 8.74 3.28 -1.67
N GLU A 85 8.38 4.10 -2.65
CA GLU A 85 8.22 3.67 -4.04
C GLU A 85 9.49 3.00 -4.62
N GLU A 86 10.66 3.49 -4.21
CA GLU A 86 11.97 2.92 -4.58
C GLU A 86 12.17 1.46 -4.11
N GLU A 87 11.60 1.09 -2.96
CA GLU A 87 11.65 -0.29 -2.44
C GLU A 87 10.58 -1.18 -3.10
N MET A 88 9.49 -0.59 -3.61
CA MET A 88 8.36 -1.34 -4.17
C MET A 88 8.76 -2.20 -5.37
N ALA A 89 9.56 -1.66 -6.29
CA ALA A 89 10.04 -2.41 -7.45
C ALA A 89 10.90 -3.63 -7.05
N SER A 90 11.74 -3.49 -6.02
CA SER A 90 12.57 -4.58 -5.50
C SER A 90 11.73 -5.67 -4.85
N ILE A 91 10.72 -5.30 -4.07
CA ILE A 91 9.79 -6.25 -3.43
C ILE A 91 9.03 -7.03 -4.50
N LEU A 92 8.46 -6.33 -5.50
CA LEU A 92 7.71 -6.98 -6.58
C LEU A 92 8.59 -7.94 -7.36
N HIS A 93 9.81 -7.50 -7.74
CA HIS A 93 10.77 -8.36 -8.42
C HIS A 93 11.10 -9.61 -7.60
N HIS A 94 11.32 -9.47 -6.29
CA HIS A 94 11.61 -10.62 -5.43
C HIS A 94 10.42 -11.60 -5.39
N CYS A 95 9.20 -11.11 -5.21
CA CYS A 95 7.99 -11.93 -5.21
C CYS A 95 7.80 -12.72 -6.51
N HIS A 96 8.02 -12.09 -7.66
CA HIS A 96 7.94 -12.78 -8.96
C HIS A 96 9.11 -13.73 -9.22
N SER A 97 10.31 -13.42 -8.69
CA SER A 97 11.46 -14.31 -8.77
C SER A 97 11.38 -15.52 -7.83
N CYS A 98 10.45 -15.50 -6.86
CA CYS A 98 10.20 -16.60 -5.93
C CYS A 98 9.29 -17.71 -6.51
N GLU A 99 9.01 -17.73 -7.81
CA GLU A 99 8.51 -18.92 -8.47
C GLU A 99 9.64 -19.96 -8.58
N VAL A 100 9.78 -20.81 -7.56
CA VAL A 100 10.02 -22.27 -7.59
C VAL A 100 10.50 -22.70 -6.19
N ARG A 101 9.61 -22.67 -5.18
CA ARG A 101 9.73 -23.64 -4.07
C ARG A 101 8.44 -23.81 -3.28
N GLY A 102 7.60 -24.74 -3.74
CA GLY A 102 6.65 -25.42 -2.86
C GLY A 102 5.25 -25.51 -3.45
N HIS A 103 4.92 -26.73 -3.89
CA HIS A 103 3.54 -27.20 -4.04
C HIS A 103 2.60 -26.66 -2.95
N PHE A 104 1.74 -25.73 -3.32
CA PHE A 104 0.40 -25.66 -2.76
C PHE A 104 -0.57 -26.06 -3.86
N GLY A 105 -0.82 -27.36 -3.94
CA GLY A 105 -1.98 -27.87 -4.65
C GLY A 105 -3.21 -27.17 -4.07
N ALA A 106 -4.12 -26.74 -4.94
CA ALA A 106 -5.33 -26.04 -4.60
C ALA A 106 -6.09 -26.71 -3.44
N ILE A 107 -5.91 -26.22 -2.22
CA ILE A 107 -6.78 -26.57 -1.09
C ILE A 107 -8.04 -25.72 -1.24
N LYS A 108 -8.99 -26.21 -2.03
CA LYS A 108 -10.39 -25.81 -1.92
C LYS A 108 -10.99 -26.56 -0.73
N THR A 109 -10.99 -25.95 0.46
CA THR A 109 -11.84 -26.42 1.56
C THR A 109 -13.09 -25.56 1.61
N ILE A 110 -14.16 -26.06 0.99
CA ILE A 110 -15.52 -25.60 1.29
C ILE A 110 -15.90 -26.21 2.64
N ALA A 111 -16.05 -25.38 3.67
CA ALA A 111 -16.67 -25.77 4.91
C ALA A 111 -17.85 -24.84 5.19
N LYS A 112 -19.08 -25.33 5.03
CA LYS A 112 -20.20 -24.94 5.90
C LYS A 112 -21.00 -26.19 6.26
N VAL A 113 -20.85 -26.52 7.53
CA VAL A 113 -21.54 -27.55 8.32
C VAL A 113 -23.03 -27.20 8.43
N LEU A 114 -23.88 -28.20 8.22
CA LEU A 114 -25.28 -28.21 8.62
C LEU A 114 -25.36 -28.30 10.15
N GLN A 115 -26.20 -27.47 10.79
CA GLN A 115 -27.01 -27.84 11.96
C GLN A 115 -27.96 -26.71 12.41
N SER A 116 -29.25 -26.86 12.10
CA SER A 116 -30.36 -26.96 13.06
C SER A 116 -31.59 -27.50 12.34
#